data_AF-A0A352RV26-F1
#
_entry.id   AF-A0A352RV26-F1
#
_cell.length_a   1.000
_cell.length_b   1.000
_cell.length_c   1.000
_cell.angle_alpha   90.00
_cell.angle_beta   90.00
_cell.angle_gamma   90.00
#
_symmetry.space_group_name_H-M   'P 1'
#
loop_
_entity.id
_entity.type
_entity.pdbx_description
1 polymer ?
#
loop_
_entity_poly.entity_id
_entity_poly.type
_entity_poly.pdbx_seq_one_letter_code
_entity_poly.pdbx_strand_id
1 'polypeptide(L)'
;LGKLRQDQFAYEDNRVLDVVMMGHTEMWGAASERDAIYANPEATDEDYMHAAELEAKYAEFDGYTAESRAGELLLGVGIPTDQHQGPMSEIAPGWKLRVLLAQALFSNPDVLLLDEPT
;
A
#
# COMPACT_ATOMS: atom_id res chain seq x y z
N LEU A 1 5.70 -8.17 -11.52
CA LEU A 1 6.69 -8.87 -10.67
C LEU A 1 6.52 -8.38 -9.25
N GLY A 2 6.09 -9.24 -8.32
CA GLY A 2 6.04 -8.89 -6.90
C GLY A 2 7.40 -9.15 -6.23
N LYS A 3 7.82 -8.27 -5.31
CA LYS A 3 9.05 -8.45 -4.53
C LYS A 3 8.75 -8.33 -3.04
N LEU A 4 9.08 -9.35 -2.28
CA LEU A 4 9.06 -9.29 -0.83
C LEU A 4 10.35 -8.64 -0.32
N ARG A 5 10.25 -7.51 0.38
CA ARG A 5 11.39 -6.95 1.13
C ARG A 5 11.40 -7.56 2.53
N GLN A 6 12.56 -7.98 3.03
CA GLN A 6 12.67 -8.60 4.36
C GLN A 6 12.91 -7.61 5.50
N ASP A 7 13.06 -6.31 5.21
CA ASP A 7 13.18 -5.31 6.26
C ASP A 7 11.82 -5.09 6.94
N GLN A 8 11.59 -5.92 7.96
CA GLN A 8 10.36 -5.94 8.76
C GLN A 8 10.14 -4.67 9.59
N PHE A 9 11.13 -3.76 9.64
CA PHE A 9 11.04 -2.50 10.38
C PHE A 9 11.00 -1.27 9.45
N ALA A 10 10.96 -1.46 8.12
CA ALA A 10 10.94 -0.36 7.16
C ALA A 10 9.66 0.51 7.21
N TYR A 11 8.61 0.03 7.89
CA TYR A 11 7.26 0.63 7.83
C TYR A 11 6.63 0.85 9.21
N GLU A 12 7.39 0.91 10.29
CA GLU A 12 6.89 0.93 11.68
C GLU A 12 5.79 1.97 11.96
N ASP A 13 5.91 3.14 11.33
CA ASP A 13 5.02 4.29 11.53
C ASP A 13 3.86 4.33 10.52
N ASN A 14 3.81 3.39 9.58
CA ASN A 14 2.75 3.32 8.58
C ASN A 14 1.58 2.47 9.08
N ARG A 15 0.36 2.87 8.69
CA ARG A 15 -0.84 2.05 8.87
C ARG A 15 -0.71 0.73 8.12
N VAL A 16 -1.13 -0.37 8.72
CA VAL A 16 -0.99 -1.72 8.15
C VAL A 16 -1.66 -1.83 6.77
N LEU A 17 -2.85 -1.26 6.58
CA LEU A 17 -3.50 -1.20 5.27
C LEU A 17 -2.68 -0.43 4.22
N ASP A 18 -2.07 0.68 4.61
CA ASP A 18 -1.24 1.49 3.70
C ASP A 18 -0.02 0.71 3.25
N VAL A 19 0.64 -0.01 4.18
CA VAL A 19 1.77 -0.89 3.84
C VAL A 19 1.37 -1.89 2.76
N VAL A 20 0.18 -2.50 2.86
CA VAL A 20 -0.29 -3.43 1.83
C VAL A 20 -0.53 -2.72 0.49
N MET A 21 -1.22 -1.58 0.51
CA MET A 21 -1.53 -0.80 -0.70
C MET A 21 -0.27 -0.26 -1.41
N MET A 22 0.80 0.04 -0.68
CA MET A 22 2.11 0.41 -1.23
C MET A 22 2.71 -0.67 -2.15
N GLY A 23 2.23 -1.91 -2.07
CA GLY A 23 2.61 -2.99 -2.97
C GLY A 23 2.29 -2.71 -4.43
N HIS A 24 1.25 -1.90 -4.70
CA HIS A 24 0.96 -1.39 -6.05
C HIS A 24 1.54 0.01 -6.20
N THR A 25 2.80 0.09 -6.61
CA THR A 25 3.57 1.35 -6.61
C THR A 25 2.97 2.45 -7.49
N GLU A 26 2.41 2.12 -8.66
CA GLU A 26 1.81 3.11 -9.55
C GLU A 26 0.52 3.71 -8.96
N MET A 27 -0.37 2.87 -8.44
CA MET A 27 -1.58 3.29 -7.73
C MET A 27 -1.25 4.12 -6.49
N TRP A 28 -0.33 3.65 -5.64
CA TRP A 28 0.08 4.38 -4.44
C TRP A 28 0.76 5.71 -4.76
N GLY A 29 1.60 5.74 -5.79
CA GLY A 29 2.25 6.95 -6.28
C GLY A 29 1.23 7.98 -6.76
N ALA A 30 0.25 7.55 -7.58
CA ALA A 30 -0.81 8.43 -8.07
C ALA A 30 -1.62 9.06 -6.93
N ALA A 31 -2.02 8.25 -5.93
CA ALA A 31 -2.73 8.75 -4.75
C ALA A 31 -1.88 9.72 -3.92
N SER A 32 -0.63 9.35 -3.62
CA SER A 32 0.27 10.15 -2.77
C SER A 32 0.60 11.50 -3.39
N GLU A 33 0.87 11.53 -4.70
CA GLU A 33 1.19 12.75 -5.43
C GLU A 33 -0.04 13.67 -5.55
N ARG A 34 -1.21 13.10 -5.88
CA ARG A 34 -2.48 13.83 -5.88
C ARG A 34 -2.78 14.46 -4.52
N ASP A 35 -2.65 13.68 -3.44
CA ASP A 35 -2.93 14.16 -2.09
C ASP A 35 -1.96 15.27 -1.67
N ALA A 36 -0.69 15.19 -2.09
CA ALA A 36 0.29 16.25 -1.88
C ALA A 36 -0.07 17.54 -2.62
N ILE A 37 -0.60 17.45 -3.85
CA ILE A 37 -1.11 18.62 -4.59
C ILE A 37 -2.28 19.26 -3.84
N TYR A 38 -3.26 18.46 -3.40
CA TYR A 38 -4.41 18.97 -2.65
C TYR A 38 -4.03 19.58 -1.30
N ALA A 39 -2.95 19.10 -0.67
CA ALA A 39 -2.45 19.64 0.58
C ALA A 39 -1.60 20.91 0.41
N ASN A 40 -1.11 21.20 -0.80
CA ASN A 40 -0.26 22.35 -1.06
C ASN A 40 -1.10 23.64 -1.25
N PRO A 41 -1.00 24.63 -0.34
CA PRO A 41 -1.73 25.89 -0.46
C PRO A 41 -1.28 26.77 -1.64
N GLU A 42 -0.10 26.49 -2.20
CA GLU A 42 0.48 27.20 -3.35
C GLU A 42 0.23 26.49 -4.69
N ALA A 43 -0.58 25.42 -4.71
CA ALA A 43 -0.91 24.69 -5.92
C ALA A 43 -1.58 25.60 -6.97
N THR A 44 -1.14 25.45 -8.20
CA THR A 44 -1.63 26.20 -9.37
C THR A 44 -2.76 25.45 -10.07
N ASP A 45 -3.44 26.12 -11.00
CA ASP A 45 -4.43 25.47 -11.88
C ASP A 45 -3.82 24.31 -12.68
N GLU A 46 -2.54 24.40 -13.06
CA GLU A 46 -1.82 23.32 -13.76
C GLU A 46 -1.60 22.10 -12.84
N ASP A 47 -1.26 22.33 -11.58
CA ASP A 47 -1.14 21.26 -10.59
C ASP A 47 -2.49 20.55 -10.38
N TYR A 48 -3.59 21.29 -10.33
CA TYR A 48 -4.92 20.70 -10.20
C TYR A 48 -5.36 19.91 -11.45
N MET A 49 -4.95 20.34 -12.65
CA MET A 49 -5.16 19.56 -13.88
C MET A 49 -4.39 18.23 -13.80
N HIS A 50 -3.14 18.27 -13.34
CA HIS A 50 -2.34 17.06 -13.13
C HIS A 50 -2.94 16.14 -12.06
N ALA A 51 -3.44 16.69 -10.95
CA ALA A 51 -4.15 15.92 -9.92
C ALA A 51 -5.38 15.19 -10.48
N ALA A 52 -6.10 15.78 -11.45
CA ALA A 52 -7.22 15.13 -12.11
C ALA A 52 -6.77 13.95 -13.00
N GLU A 53 -5.61 14.04 -13.65
CA GLU A 53 -5.02 12.91 -14.39
C GLU A 53 -4.59 11.77 -13.44
N LEU A 54 -4.04 12.12 -12.28
CA LEU A 54 -3.68 11.15 -11.25
C LEU A 54 -4.93 10.48 -10.65
N GLU A 55 -6.02 11.22 -10.46
CA GLU A 55 -7.31 10.66 -10.03
C GLU A 55 -7.84 9.61 -11.02
N ALA A 56 -7.77 9.92 -12.32
CA ALA A 56 -8.17 8.97 -13.37
C ALA A 56 -7.31 7.69 -13.33
N LYS A 57 -5.99 7.82 -13.20
CA LYS A 57 -5.08 6.66 -13.04
C LYS A 57 -5.41 5.86 -11.78
N TYR A 58 -5.65 6.52 -10.66
CA TYR A 58 -6.02 5.84 -9.42
C TYR A 58 -7.31 5.03 -9.58
N ALA A 59 -8.31 5.58 -10.27
CA ALA A 59 -9.54 4.88 -10.61
C ALA A 59 -9.30 3.70 -11.57
N GLU A 60 -8.44 3.84 -12.57
CA GLU A 60 -8.05 2.75 -13.49
C GLU A 60 -7.40 1.56 -12.78
N PHE A 61 -6.72 1.81 -11.65
CA PHE A 61 -6.12 0.77 -10.81
C PHE A 61 -7.05 0.20 -9.74
N ASP A 62 -8.37 0.44 -9.86
CA ASP A 62 -9.38 0.06 -8.87
C ASP A 62 -9.14 0.65 -7.47
N GLY A 63 -8.53 1.84 -7.40
CA GLY A 63 -8.09 2.48 -6.16
C GLY A 63 -9.21 2.65 -5.11
N TYR A 64 -10.45 2.92 -5.53
CA TYR A 64 -11.58 3.06 -4.60
C TYR A 64 -11.96 1.76 -3.87
N THR A 65 -11.49 0.60 -4.34
CA THR A 65 -11.68 -0.71 -3.69
C THR A 65 -10.40 -1.22 -3.00
N ALA A 66 -9.30 -0.47 -3.10
CA ALA A 66 -7.98 -0.88 -2.65
C ALA A 66 -7.96 -1.26 -1.16
N GLU A 67 -8.58 -0.46 -0.29
CA GLU A 67 -8.59 -0.73 1.15
C GLU A 67 -9.34 -2.04 1.48
N SER A 68 -10.45 -2.33 0.80
CA SER A 68 -11.20 -3.59 0.96
C SER A 68 -10.35 -4.78 0.53
N ARG A 69 -9.71 -4.69 -0.64
CA ARG A 69 -8.82 -5.74 -1.18
C ARG A 69 -7.60 -5.98 -0.26
N ALA A 70 -7.02 -4.90 0.26
CA ALA A 70 -5.92 -4.99 1.22
C ALA A 70 -6.36 -5.69 2.52
N GLY A 71 -7.54 -5.34 3.04
CA GLY A 71 -8.14 -5.99 4.21
C GLY A 71 -8.40 -7.48 3.99
N GLU A 72 -8.89 -7.88 2.82
CA GLU A 72 -9.10 -9.30 2.46
C GLU A 72 -7.78 -10.09 2.44
N LEU A 73 -6.71 -9.51 1.86
CA LEU A 73 -5.38 -10.14 1.88
C LEU A 73 -4.83 -10.28 3.29
N LEU A 74 -4.97 -9.25 4.12
CA LEU A 74 -4.55 -9.25 5.53
C LEU A 74 -5.26 -10.35 6.33
N LEU A 75 -6.57 -10.50 6.15
CA LEU A 75 -7.33 -11.61 6.74
C LEU A 75 -6.83 -12.96 6.25
N GLY A 76 -6.55 -13.10 4.94
CA GLY A 76 -6.02 -14.32 4.33
C GLY A 76 -4.67 -14.77 4.91
N VAL A 77 -3.83 -13.82 5.35
CA VAL A 77 -2.55 -14.12 6.02
C VAL A 77 -2.67 -14.15 7.56
N GLY A 78 -3.87 -13.95 8.10
CA GLY A 78 -4.20 -14.09 9.52
C GLY A 78 -4.03 -12.83 10.37
N ILE A 79 -3.94 -11.64 9.77
CA ILE A 79 -3.94 -10.37 10.51
C ILE A 79 -5.39 -9.94 10.76
N PRO A 80 -5.83 -9.84 12.03
CA PRO A 80 -7.21 -9.51 12.37
C PRO A 80 -7.56 -8.05 12.07
N THR A 81 -8.84 -7.78 11.80
CA THR A 81 -9.34 -6.46 11.35
C THR A 81 -9.09 -5.33 12.33
N ASP A 82 -9.04 -5.61 13.64
CA ASP A 82 -8.72 -4.62 14.67
C ASP A 82 -7.29 -4.07 14.55
N GLN A 83 -6.37 -4.80 13.91
CA GLN A 83 -5.00 -4.35 13.65
C GLN A 83 -4.82 -3.64 12.31
N HIS A 84 -5.82 -3.65 11.42
CA HIS A 84 -5.66 -3.12 10.04
C HIS A 84 -5.43 -1.61 10.00
N GLN A 85 -6.08 -0.88 10.90
CA GLN A 85 -6.00 0.57 11.00
C GLN A 85 -4.84 1.05 11.91
N GLY A 86 -4.22 0.13 12.65
CA GLY A 86 -3.10 0.43 13.54
C GLY A 86 -1.78 0.59 12.79
N PRO A 87 -0.74 1.12 13.47
CA PRO A 87 0.60 1.21 12.91
C PRO A 87 1.25 -0.18 12.82
N MET A 88 2.17 -0.35 11.87
CA MET A 88 2.91 -1.58 11.66
C MET A 88 3.73 -2.01 12.90
N SER A 89 4.13 -1.06 13.73
CA SER A 89 4.82 -1.30 15.01
C SER A 89 3.99 -2.09 16.03
N GLU A 90 2.66 -2.09 15.93
CA GLU A 90 1.77 -2.89 16.79
C GLU A 90 1.62 -4.35 16.32
N ILE A 91 2.07 -4.66 15.10
CA ILE A 91 2.10 -6.04 14.60
C ILE A 91 3.26 -6.79 15.26
N ALA A 92 2.97 -7.94 15.86
CA ALA A 92 3.99 -8.78 16.49
C ALA A 92 5.11 -9.11 15.48
N PRO A 93 6.40 -9.06 15.85
CA PRO A 93 7.52 -9.19 14.90
C PRO A 93 7.43 -10.41 13.96
N GLY A 94 7.04 -11.58 14.47
CA GLY A 94 6.88 -12.80 13.66
C GLY A 94 5.71 -12.78 12.67
N TRP A 95 4.84 -11.77 12.75
CA TRP A 95 3.69 -11.57 11.86
C TRP A 95 3.95 -10.46 10.84
N LYS A 96 4.98 -9.63 11.01
CA LYS A 96 5.28 -8.52 10.09
C LYS A 96 5.58 -9.02 8.67
N LEU A 97 6.28 -10.14 8.53
CA LEU A 97 6.53 -10.78 7.23
C LEU A 97 5.24 -11.14 6.50
N ARG A 98 4.16 -11.45 7.23
CA ARG A 98 2.85 -11.77 6.62
C ARG A 98 2.19 -10.54 6.02
N VAL A 99 2.32 -9.37 6.65
CA VAL A 99 1.89 -8.10 6.07
C VAL A 99 2.69 -7.78 4.82
N LEU A 100 4.01 -8.01 4.83
CA LEU A 100 4.86 -7.80 3.65
C LEU A 100 4.53 -8.80 2.52
N LEU A 101 4.11 -10.01 2.85
CA LEU A 101 3.57 -10.96 1.87
C LEU A 101 2.26 -10.43 1.27
N ALA A 102 1.34 -9.94 2.08
CA ALA A 102 0.11 -9.30 1.59
C ALA A 102 0.42 -8.09 0.69
N GLN A 103 1.39 -7.24 1.07
CA GLN A 103 1.90 -6.15 0.23
C GLN A 103 2.39 -6.67 -1.13
N ALA A 104 3.24 -7.69 -1.15
CA ALA A 104 3.78 -8.22 -2.40
C ALA A 104 2.70 -8.89 -3.29
N LEU A 105 1.61 -9.38 -2.70
CA LEU A 105 0.46 -9.96 -3.42
C LEU A 105 -0.53 -8.89 -3.91
N PHE A 106 -0.54 -7.69 -3.32
CA PHE A 106 -1.56 -6.67 -3.58
C PHE A 106 -1.59 -6.19 -5.04
N SER A 107 -0.44 -6.12 -5.70
CA SER A 107 -0.33 -5.78 -7.12
C SER A 107 -0.78 -6.91 -8.06
N ASN A 108 -1.34 -8.01 -7.52
CA ASN A 108 -1.74 -9.23 -8.23
C ASN A 108 -0.68 -9.71 -9.25
N PRO A 109 0.58 -9.94 -8.83
CA PRO A 109 1.65 -10.25 -9.76
C PRO A 109 1.54 -11.66 -10.34
N ASP A 110 1.90 -11.84 -11.62
CA ASP A 110 2.00 -13.18 -12.23
C ASP A 110 3.09 -14.05 -11.60
N VAL A 111 4.15 -13.40 -11.10
CA VAL A 111 5.32 -14.04 -10.48
C VAL A 111 5.72 -13.25 -9.22
N LEU A 112 5.90 -13.99 -8.13
CA LEU A 112 6.39 -13.48 -6.85
C LEU A 112 7.81 -13.98 -6.61
N LEU A 113 8.76 -13.06 -6.39
CA LEU A 113 10.11 -13.39 -5.94
C LEU A 113 10.19 -13.25 -4.43
N LEU A 114 10.45 -14.38 -3.77
CA LEU A 114 10.74 -14.47 -2.35
C LEU A 114 12.25 -14.56 -2.17
N ASP A 115 12.86 -13.56 -1.53
CA ASP A 115 14.19 -13.77 -0.96
C ASP A 115 14.01 -14.74 0.22
N GLU A 116 14.76 -15.84 0.25
CA GLU A 116 14.75 -16.76 1.39
C GLU A 116 15.38 -16.07 2.62
N PRO A 117 14.78 -16.17 3.81
CA PRO A 117 15.45 -15.75 5.04
C PRO A 117 16.60 -16.72 5.33
N THR A 118 17.78 -16.19 5.66
CA THR A 118 18.82 -16.97 6.35
C THR A 118 18.60 -16.94 7.85
#